data_AF-A0A1J4L0Z0-F1
#
_entry.id   AF-A0A1J4L0Z0-F1
#
_cell.length_a   1.000
_cell.length_b   1.000
_cell.length_c   1.000
_cell.angle_alpha   90.00
_cell.angle_beta   90.00
_cell.angle_gamma   90.00
#
_symmetry.space_group_name_H-M   'P 1'
#
loop_
_entity.id
_entity.type
_entity.pdbx_description
1 polymer ?
#
loop_
_entity_poly.entity_id
_entity_poly.type
_entity_poly.pdbx_seq_one_letter_code
_entity_poly.pdbx_strand_id
1 'polypeptide(L)'
;MEILDLLFDYSSTWFWIVPTMMAFSFLVWFFLAREIRINSDMLSKILVLIIDIIVELLQVIVFIQAISKQPYFDFGFYWSILIPTVTFYISLVFFIIYTIKSLLNNPLTMRSLSIFVPCLYFETICLCSYSLAHSSPSGVVLSLVHFLISGFKALCVDKTSDVNKIKSD
;
A
#
# COMPACT_ATOMS: atom_id res chain seq x y z
N MET A 1 22.27 19.35 4.52
CA MET A 1 22.59 18.38 3.45
C MET A 1 23.27 17.16 4.03
N GLU A 2 24.35 17.31 4.81
CA GLU A 2 25.15 16.19 5.35
C GLU A 2 24.35 15.06 6.04
N ILE A 3 23.30 15.37 6.84
CA ILE A 3 22.50 14.33 7.50
C ILE A 3 21.62 13.55 6.50
N LEU A 4 21.07 14.21 5.48
CA LEU A 4 20.25 13.54 4.47
C LEU A 4 21.13 12.63 3.59
N ASP A 5 22.31 13.09 3.20
CA ASP A 5 23.25 12.31 2.41
C ASP A 5 23.79 11.08 3.17
N LEU A 6 23.73 11.11 4.50
CA LEU A 6 24.09 9.98 5.37
C LEU A 6 22.93 8.97 5.53
N LEU A 7 21.68 9.43 5.39
CA LEU A 7 20.48 8.61 5.53
C LEU A 7 20.02 7.98 4.20
N PHE A 8 20.35 8.62 3.08
CA PHE A 8 19.88 8.24 1.75
C PHE A 8 21.04 8.06 0.79
N ASP A 9 21.14 6.86 0.20
CA ASP A 9 21.98 6.68 -0.99
C ASP A 9 21.20 7.11 -2.24
N TYR A 10 21.29 8.39 -2.59
CA TYR A 10 20.68 8.97 -3.79
C TYR A 10 21.29 8.47 -5.11
N SER A 11 22.47 7.84 -5.07
CA SER A 11 23.11 7.26 -6.25
C SER A 11 22.48 5.91 -6.64
N SER A 12 21.82 5.25 -5.69
CA SER A 12 21.10 4.01 -5.94
C SER A 12 19.88 4.24 -6.83
N THR A 13 19.89 3.69 -8.04
CA THR A 13 18.76 3.76 -8.97
C THR A 13 17.46 3.24 -8.35
N TRP A 14 17.57 2.22 -7.48
CA TRP A 14 16.43 1.63 -6.80
C TRP A 14 15.68 2.61 -5.91
N PHE A 15 16.38 3.59 -5.31
CA PHE A 15 15.74 4.63 -4.51
C PHE A 15 14.75 5.47 -5.33
N TRP A 16 15.09 5.80 -6.57
CA TRP A 16 14.24 6.59 -7.46
C TRP A 16 13.12 5.77 -8.13
N ILE A 17 13.34 4.47 -8.32
CA ILE A 17 12.32 3.58 -8.87
C ILE A 17 11.17 3.41 -7.87
N VAL A 18 11.44 3.40 -6.56
CA VAL A 18 10.39 3.22 -5.53
C VAL A 18 9.28 4.29 -5.62
N PRO A 19 9.54 5.61 -5.55
CA PRO A 19 8.51 6.64 -5.73
C PRO A 19 7.78 6.56 -7.07
N THR A 20 8.50 6.20 -8.13
CA THR A 20 7.92 6.05 -9.48
C THR A 20 6.90 4.91 -9.49
N MET A 21 7.24 3.77 -8.89
CA MET A 21 6.33 2.63 -8.75
C MET A 21 5.13 2.97 -7.87
N MET A 22 5.32 3.72 -6.77
CA MET A 22 4.22 4.17 -5.92
C MET A 22 3.24 5.08 -6.68
N ALA A 23 3.75 6.01 -7.49
CA ALA A 23 2.92 6.86 -8.33
C ALA A 23 2.15 6.06 -9.38
N PHE A 24 2.81 5.07 -10.01
CA PHE A 24 2.17 4.18 -10.97
C PHE A 24 1.07 3.33 -10.31
N SER A 25 1.34 2.76 -9.14
CA SER A 25 0.38 2.01 -8.34
C SER A 25 -0.85 2.87 -7.96
N PHE A 26 -0.64 4.13 -7.58
CA PHE A 26 -1.73 5.07 -7.36
C PHE A 26 -2.60 5.31 -8.61
N LEU A 27 -1.98 5.47 -9.79
CA LEU A 27 -2.72 5.67 -11.04
C LEU A 27 -3.56 4.45 -11.41
N VAL A 28 -2.99 3.24 -11.28
CA VAL A 28 -3.71 2.00 -11.56
C VAL A 28 -4.91 1.84 -10.62
N TRP A 29 -4.72 2.10 -9.32
CA TRP A 29 -5.81 2.11 -8.35
C TRP A 29 -6.92 3.11 -8.71
N PHE A 30 -6.53 4.32 -9.11
CA PHE A 30 -7.49 5.33 -9.55
C PHE A 30 -8.30 4.87 -10.78
N PHE A 31 -7.64 4.24 -11.76
CA PHE A 31 -8.33 3.66 -12.91
C PHE A 31 -9.28 2.53 -12.47
N LEU A 32 -8.87 1.65 -11.56
CA LEU A 32 -9.73 0.56 -11.05
C LEU A 32 -11.00 1.11 -10.40
N ALA A 33 -10.85 2.09 -9.50
CA ALA A 33 -11.97 2.75 -8.84
C ALA A 33 -12.90 3.44 -9.86
N ARG A 34 -12.32 4.08 -10.89
CA ARG A 34 -13.09 4.72 -11.97
C ARG A 34 -13.89 3.70 -12.77
N GLU A 35 -13.27 2.62 -13.24
CA GLU A 35 -13.91 1.55 -14.02
C GLU A 35 -15.08 0.90 -13.26
N ILE A 36 -14.91 0.73 -11.95
CA ILE A 36 -15.96 0.22 -11.07
C ILE A 36 -17.09 1.23 -10.90
N ARG A 37 -16.79 2.52 -10.78
CA ARG A 37 -17.79 3.59 -10.66
C ARG A 37 -18.63 3.78 -11.93
N ILE A 38 -18.01 3.75 -13.11
CA ILE A 38 -18.72 3.91 -14.39
C ILE A 38 -19.45 2.64 -14.84
N ASN A 39 -19.40 1.57 -14.02
CA ASN A 39 -19.95 0.26 -14.34
C ASN A 39 -19.51 -0.25 -15.72
N SER A 40 -18.21 -0.13 -16.01
CA SER A 40 -17.66 -0.67 -17.26
C SER A 40 -17.80 -2.20 -17.34
N ASP A 41 -17.47 -2.73 -18.52
CA ASP A 41 -17.52 -4.17 -18.78
C ASP A 41 -16.67 -4.95 -17.76
N MET A 42 -17.14 -6.15 -17.40
CA MET A 42 -16.51 -7.00 -16.39
C MET A 42 -15.07 -7.35 -16.77
N LEU A 43 -14.81 -7.52 -18.07
CA LEU A 43 -13.47 -7.79 -18.59
C LEU A 43 -12.51 -6.61 -18.32
N SER A 44 -12.96 -5.36 -18.49
CA SER A 44 -12.16 -4.17 -18.18
C SER A 44 -11.77 -4.14 -16.71
N LYS A 45 -12.74 -4.34 -15.81
CA LYS A 45 -12.52 -4.35 -14.36
C LYS A 45 -11.54 -5.44 -13.92
N ILE A 46 -11.69 -6.64 -14.46
CA ILE A 46 -10.78 -7.77 -14.18
C ILE A 46 -9.37 -7.47 -14.69
N LEU A 47 -9.24 -6.93 -15.91
CA LEU A 47 -7.94 -6.61 -16.50
C LEU A 47 -7.21 -5.57 -15.65
N VAL A 48 -7.89 -4.49 -15.24
CA VAL A 48 -7.29 -3.46 -14.38
C VAL A 48 -6.94 -4.03 -13.01
N LEU A 49 -7.78 -4.88 -12.40
CA LEU A 49 -7.46 -5.56 -11.14
C LEU A 49 -6.21 -6.44 -11.25
N ILE A 50 -6.05 -7.18 -12.35
CA ILE A 50 -4.86 -8.01 -12.57
C ILE A 50 -3.61 -7.12 -12.69
N ILE A 51 -3.71 -6.00 -13.41
CA ILE A 51 -2.61 -5.03 -13.51
C ILE A 51 -2.27 -4.47 -12.13
N ASP A 52 -3.26 -4.10 -11.33
CA ASP A 52 -3.09 -3.61 -9.96
C ASP A 52 -2.31 -4.62 -9.10
N ILE A 53 -2.74 -5.89 -9.07
CA ILE A 53 -2.05 -6.96 -8.34
C ILE A 53 -0.59 -7.12 -8.79
N ILE A 54 -0.33 -7.11 -10.11
CA ILE A 54 1.03 -7.22 -10.64
C ILE A 54 1.89 -6.03 -10.21
N VAL A 55 1.32 -4.82 -10.25
CA VAL A 55 2.01 -3.59 -9.86
C VAL A 55 2.35 -3.58 -8.38
N GLU A 56 1.43 -3.97 -7.50
CA GLU A 56 1.71 -4.06 -6.06
C GLU A 56 2.80 -5.10 -5.76
N LEU A 57 2.77 -6.28 -6.43
CA LEU A 57 3.83 -7.28 -6.28
C LEU A 57 5.20 -6.75 -6.72
N LEU A 58 5.26 -6.08 -7.89
CA LEU A 58 6.49 -5.46 -8.36
C LEU A 58 6.96 -4.36 -7.42
N GLN A 59 6.05 -3.58 -6.87
CA GLN A 59 6.37 -2.52 -5.91
C GLN A 59 7.01 -3.10 -4.64
N VAL A 60 6.47 -4.20 -4.08
CA VAL A 60 7.06 -4.89 -2.94
C VAL A 60 8.46 -5.39 -3.27
N ILE A 61 8.66 -6.01 -4.45
CA ILE A 61 9.98 -6.49 -4.89
C ILE A 61 10.98 -5.34 -5.00
N VAL A 62 10.59 -4.26 -5.68
CA VAL A 62 11.42 -3.05 -5.86
C VAL A 62 11.77 -2.44 -4.51
N PHE A 63 10.81 -2.39 -3.57
CA PHE A 63 11.03 -1.85 -2.23
C PHE A 63 12.04 -2.68 -1.43
N ILE A 64 11.92 -4.01 -1.46
CA ILE A 64 12.86 -4.94 -0.82
C ILE A 64 14.27 -4.75 -1.41
N GLN A 65 14.38 -4.67 -2.74
CA GLN A 65 15.66 -4.44 -3.42
C GLN A 65 16.25 -3.08 -3.06
N ALA A 66 15.43 -2.03 -2.99
CA ALA A 66 15.87 -0.70 -2.60
C ALA A 66 16.44 -0.70 -1.18
N ILE A 67 15.70 -1.21 -0.20
CA ILE A 67 16.14 -1.26 1.21
C ILE A 67 17.40 -2.10 1.39
N SER A 68 17.49 -3.23 0.70
CA SER A 68 18.67 -4.10 0.78
C SER A 68 19.97 -3.42 0.34
N LYS A 69 19.86 -2.33 -0.46
CA LYS A 69 20.98 -1.51 -0.94
C LYS A 69 21.22 -0.25 -0.12
N GLN A 70 20.37 0.05 0.86
CA GLN A 70 20.52 1.23 1.71
C GLN A 70 21.41 0.94 2.92
N PRO A 71 22.02 1.97 3.52
CA PRO A 71 22.81 1.83 4.74
C PRO A 71 21.96 1.30 5.90
N TYR A 72 22.57 0.39 6.67
CA TYR A 72 22.00 -0.20 7.87
C TYR A 72 22.42 0.62 9.10
N PHE A 73 21.47 0.90 9.99
CA PHE A 73 21.72 1.58 11.25
C PHE A 73 21.43 0.65 12.43
N ASP A 74 21.82 1.04 13.65
CA ASP A 74 21.44 0.32 14.86
C ASP A 74 20.23 1.01 15.50
N PHE A 75 19.05 0.41 15.35
CA PHE A 75 17.81 0.89 16.00
C PHE A 75 17.55 0.23 17.36
N GLY A 76 18.39 -0.72 17.78
CA GLY A 76 18.20 -1.52 18.98
C GLY A 76 17.07 -2.56 18.86
N PHE A 77 17.14 -3.57 19.74
CA PHE A 77 16.30 -4.77 19.70
C PHE A 77 14.78 -4.50 19.57
N TYR A 78 14.26 -3.52 20.31
CA TYR A 78 12.81 -3.25 20.31
C TYR A 78 12.31 -2.77 18.95
N TRP A 79 13.05 -1.87 18.32
CA TRP A 79 12.65 -1.25 17.05
C TRP A 79 12.99 -2.10 15.84
N SER A 80 14.02 -2.93 15.90
CA SER A 80 14.42 -3.78 14.77
C SER A 80 13.87 -5.21 14.84
N ILE A 81 13.41 -5.69 16.00
CA ILE A 81 12.95 -7.08 16.13
C ILE A 81 11.54 -7.13 16.71
N LEU A 82 11.34 -6.69 17.96
CA LEU A 82 10.06 -6.90 18.65
C LEU A 82 8.89 -6.21 17.94
N ILE A 83 9.00 -4.88 17.71
CA ILE A 83 7.92 -4.09 17.09
C ILE A 83 7.63 -4.62 15.68
N PRO A 84 8.62 -4.72 14.76
CA PRO A 84 8.39 -5.20 13.40
C PRO A 84 7.71 -6.57 13.33
N THR A 85 8.15 -7.52 14.16
CA THR A 85 7.59 -8.88 14.14
C THR A 85 6.12 -8.87 14.58
N VAL A 86 5.81 -8.18 15.69
CA VAL A 86 4.44 -8.10 16.21
C VAL A 86 3.54 -7.37 15.22
N THR A 87 3.98 -6.21 14.70
CA THR A 87 3.18 -5.42 13.75
C THR A 87 2.94 -6.16 12.44
N PHE A 88 3.94 -6.89 11.93
CA PHE A 88 3.82 -7.69 10.71
C PHE A 88 2.80 -8.82 10.85
N TYR A 89 2.82 -9.59 11.95
CA TYR A 89 1.85 -10.67 12.11
C TYR A 89 0.43 -10.14 12.31
N ILE A 90 0.26 -9.05 13.06
CA ILE A 90 -1.04 -8.42 13.25
C ILE A 90 -1.57 -7.87 11.91
N SER A 91 -0.74 -7.16 11.14
CA SER A 91 -1.15 -6.61 9.84
C SER A 91 -1.50 -7.72 8.84
N LEU A 92 -0.75 -8.82 8.82
CA LEU A 92 -1.02 -9.97 7.96
C LEU A 92 -2.37 -10.61 8.28
N VAL A 93 -2.68 -10.83 9.56
CA VAL A 93 -3.97 -11.39 9.99
C VAL A 93 -5.13 -10.51 9.53
N PHE A 94 -5.04 -9.19 9.77
CA PHE A 94 -6.11 -8.29 9.35
C PHE A 94 -6.21 -8.18 7.82
N PHE A 95 -5.09 -8.13 7.10
CA PHE A 95 -5.07 -8.13 5.64
C PHE A 95 -5.85 -9.32 5.07
N ILE A 96 -5.62 -10.53 5.59
CA ILE A 96 -6.33 -11.74 5.17
C ILE A 96 -7.83 -11.62 5.47
N ILE A 97 -8.21 -11.19 6.68
CA ILE A 97 -9.62 -11.05 7.08
C ILE A 97 -10.37 -10.07 6.17
N TYR A 98 -9.81 -8.87 5.93
CA TYR A 98 -10.47 -7.85 5.13
C TYR A 98 -10.50 -8.21 3.64
N THR A 99 -9.48 -8.89 3.14
CA THR A 99 -9.46 -9.42 1.76
C THR A 99 -10.57 -10.46 1.56
N ILE A 100 -10.69 -11.45 2.46
CA ILE A 100 -11.76 -12.44 2.40
C ILE A 100 -13.13 -11.77 2.49
N LYS A 101 -13.33 -10.84 3.43
CA LYS A 101 -14.59 -10.10 3.57
C LYS A 101 -14.95 -9.29 2.32
N SER A 102 -13.96 -8.72 1.64
CA SER A 102 -14.14 -7.96 0.40
C SER A 102 -14.57 -8.87 -0.75
N LEU A 103 -13.91 -10.03 -0.92
CA LEU A 103 -14.23 -11.00 -1.96
C LEU A 103 -15.62 -11.63 -1.79
N LEU A 104 -16.05 -11.87 -0.55
CA LEU A 104 -17.38 -12.41 -0.25
C LEU A 104 -18.52 -11.40 -0.51
N ASN A 105 -18.24 -10.10 -0.54
CA ASN A 105 -19.24 -9.05 -0.73
C ASN A 105 -19.24 -8.52 -2.17
N ASN A 106 -19.77 -9.30 -3.12
CA ASN A 106 -19.86 -8.96 -4.55
C ASN A 106 -18.57 -8.30 -5.10
N PRO A 107 -17.61 -9.11 -5.58
CA PRO A 107 -16.31 -8.60 -6.00
C PRO A 107 -16.46 -7.54 -7.10
N LEU A 108 -15.52 -6.60 -7.15
CA LEU A 108 -15.47 -5.52 -8.15
C LEU A 108 -16.65 -4.54 -8.10
N THR A 109 -17.16 -4.28 -6.88
CA THR A 109 -18.09 -3.19 -6.58
C THR A 109 -17.44 -2.14 -5.70
N MET A 110 -17.94 -0.90 -5.72
CA MET A 110 -17.46 0.16 -4.80
C MET A 110 -17.59 -0.24 -3.32
N ARG A 111 -18.63 -1.04 -2.99
CA ARG A 111 -18.81 -1.59 -1.65
C ARG A 111 -17.71 -2.56 -1.27
N SER A 112 -17.37 -3.51 -2.16
CA SER A 112 -16.25 -4.43 -1.97
C SER A 112 -14.93 -3.66 -1.78
N LEU A 113 -14.66 -2.67 -2.63
CA LEU A 113 -13.52 -1.76 -2.50
C LEU A 113 -13.48 -1.03 -1.14
N SER A 114 -14.61 -0.53 -0.66
CA SER A 114 -14.66 0.17 0.64
C SER A 114 -14.30 -0.74 1.82
N ILE A 115 -14.62 -2.03 1.72
CA ILE A 115 -14.26 -3.06 2.71
C ILE A 115 -12.77 -3.42 2.58
N PHE A 116 -12.20 -3.29 1.37
CA PHE A 116 -10.78 -3.54 1.10
C PHE A 116 -9.86 -2.38 1.52
N VAL A 117 -10.35 -1.15 1.64
CA VAL A 117 -9.54 0.04 2.02
C VAL A 117 -8.59 -0.21 3.21
N PRO A 118 -9.00 -0.86 4.32
CA PRO A 118 -8.08 -1.21 5.41
C PRO A 118 -6.83 -1.99 4.96
N CYS A 119 -6.94 -2.85 3.93
CA CYS A 119 -5.81 -3.61 3.39
C CYS A 119 -4.67 -2.71 2.87
N LEU A 120 -4.98 -1.55 2.30
CA LEU A 120 -3.98 -0.58 1.81
C LEU A 120 -3.08 -0.05 2.94
N TYR A 121 -3.63 0.06 4.15
CA TYR A 121 -2.87 0.48 5.32
C TYR A 121 -2.06 -0.69 5.91
N PHE A 122 -2.62 -1.91 5.91
CA PHE A 122 -1.89 -3.09 6.38
C PHE A 122 -0.67 -3.41 5.52
N GLU A 123 -0.76 -3.22 4.21
CA GLU A 123 0.39 -3.29 3.31
C GLU A 123 1.50 -2.33 3.74
N THR A 124 1.14 -1.07 4.00
CA THR A 124 2.11 -0.07 4.45
C THR A 124 2.78 -0.47 5.77
N ILE A 125 2.01 -1.04 6.70
CA ILE A 125 2.55 -1.53 7.97
C ILE A 125 3.53 -2.67 7.72
N CYS A 126 3.30 -3.54 6.74
CA CYS A 126 4.26 -4.58 6.34
C CYS A 126 5.57 -3.98 5.81
N LEU A 127 5.50 -2.98 4.93
CA LEU A 127 6.68 -2.29 4.39
C LEU A 127 7.47 -1.56 5.50
N CYS A 128 6.75 -0.91 6.42
CA CYS A 128 7.36 -0.25 7.58
C CYS A 128 8.03 -1.26 8.51
N SER A 129 7.37 -2.38 8.78
CA SER A 129 7.93 -3.47 9.59
C SER A 129 9.21 -4.02 8.95
N TYR A 130 9.20 -4.26 7.64
CA TYR A 130 10.39 -4.71 6.91
C TYR A 130 11.53 -3.67 6.99
N SER A 131 11.22 -2.39 6.84
CA SER A 131 12.21 -1.30 6.93
C SER A 131 12.86 -1.20 8.31
N LEU A 132 12.03 -1.31 9.36
CA LEU A 132 12.49 -1.31 10.74
C LEU A 132 13.33 -2.57 11.04
N ALA A 133 12.94 -3.73 10.53
CA ALA A 133 13.71 -4.96 10.67
C ALA A 133 15.09 -4.87 9.99
N HIS A 134 15.16 -4.22 8.84
CA HIS A 134 16.41 -3.88 8.16
C HIS A 134 17.10 -2.64 8.74
N SER A 135 16.58 -2.06 9.82
CA SER A 135 17.10 -0.84 10.46
C SER A 135 17.48 0.24 9.45
N SER A 136 16.61 0.45 8.45
CA SER A 136 16.83 1.34 7.32
C SER A 136 15.99 2.62 7.49
N PRO A 137 16.59 3.76 7.86
CA PRO A 137 15.87 5.03 8.01
C PRO A 137 15.18 5.45 6.71
N SER A 138 15.84 5.27 5.57
CA SER A 138 15.28 5.59 4.26
C SER A 138 14.07 4.71 3.93
N GLY A 139 14.10 3.42 4.27
CA GLY A 139 12.94 2.53 4.17
C GLY A 139 11.76 2.98 5.04
N VAL A 140 12.04 3.44 6.27
CA VAL A 140 11.00 3.98 7.17
C VAL A 140 10.36 5.23 6.57
N VAL A 141 11.17 6.16 6.05
CA VAL A 141 10.67 7.37 5.38
C VAL A 141 9.84 7.02 4.14
N LEU A 142 10.31 6.10 3.31
CA LEU A 142 9.56 5.63 2.13
C LEU A 142 8.24 4.95 2.53
N SER A 143 8.22 4.22 3.64
CA SER A 143 6.99 3.61 4.17
C SER A 143 5.99 4.67 4.65
N LEU A 144 6.45 5.78 5.22
CA LEU A 144 5.58 6.91 5.58
C LEU A 144 5.02 7.62 4.34
N VAL A 145 5.81 7.77 3.27
CA VAL A 145 5.32 8.27 1.98
C VAL A 145 4.26 7.32 1.43
N HIS A 146 4.50 6.01 1.49
CA HIS A 146 3.53 5.00 1.09
C HIS A 146 2.22 5.11 1.89
N PHE A 147 2.31 5.35 3.20
CA PHE A 147 1.14 5.56 4.05
C PHE A 147 0.25 6.70 3.55
N LEU A 148 0.86 7.82 3.16
CA LEU A 148 0.13 8.96 2.60
C LEU A 148 -0.55 8.59 1.28
N ILE A 149 0.15 7.86 0.40
CA ILE A 149 -0.39 7.39 -0.88
C ILE A 149 -1.56 6.43 -0.66
N SER A 150 -1.45 5.48 0.28
CA SER A 150 -2.56 4.61 0.69
C SER A 150 -3.75 5.41 1.21
N GLY A 151 -3.50 6.50 1.94
CA GLY A 151 -4.51 7.47 2.34
C GLY A 151 -5.23 8.09 1.13
N PHE A 152 -4.49 8.54 0.12
CA PHE A 152 -5.08 9.06 -1.11
C PHE A 152 -5.86 8.00 -1.90
N LYS A 153 -5.33 6.78 -2.01
CA LYS A 153 -6.04 5.63 -2.61
C LYS A 153 -7.37 5.37 -1.90
N ALA A 154 -7.38 5.43 -0.57
CA ALA A 154 -8.59 5.27 0.24
C ALA A 154 -9.64 6.35 -0.05
N LEU A 155 -9.22 7.60 -0.27
CA LEU A 155 -10.13 8.71 -0.61
C LEU A 155 -10.78 8.54 -1.98
N CYS A 156 -10.18 7.79 -2.92
CA CYS A 156 -10.79 7.52 -4.23
C CYS A 156 -12.02 6.60 -4.12
N VAL A 157 -12.14 5.83 -3.04
CA VAL A 157 -13.26 4.94 -2.78
C VAL A 157 -14.32 5.69 -1.97
N ASP A 158 -15.27 6.31 -2.66
CA ASP A 158 -16.37 7.01 -2.01
C ASP A 158 -17.08 6.09 -1.00
N LYS A 159 -17.29 6.61 0.22
CA LYS A 159 -18.25 6.02 1.15
C LYS A 159 -19.65 6.21 0.58
N THR A 160 -20.12 5.27 -0.23
CA THR A 160 -21.52 5.15 -0.68
C THR A 160 -22.48 4.82 0.47
N SER A 161 -22.38 5.51 1.60
CA SER A 161 -23.29 5.40 2.75
C SER A 161 -24.38 6.47 2.75
N ASP A 162 -24.20 7.62 2.10
CA ASP A 162 -25.07 8.77 2.40
C ASP A 162 -26.13 9.11 1.35
N VAL A 163 -26.15 8.44 0.19
CA VAL A 163 -27.14 8.78 -0.87
C VAL A 163 -28.45 7.99 -0.77
N ASN A 164 -28.45 6.83 -0.09
CA ASN A 164 -29.66 5.99 0.02
C ASN A 164 -30.47 6.22 1.32
N LYS A 165 -30.04 7.11 2.22
CA LYS A 165 -30.83 7.55 3.39
C LYS A 165 -31.64 8.81 3.16
N ILE A 166 -31.40 9.55 2.07
CA ILE A 166 -32.09 10.82 1.79
C ILE A 166 -33.32 10.62 0.87
N LYS A 167 -33.59 9.40 0.42
CA LYS A 167 -34.75 9.07 -0.45
C LYS A 167 -35.82 8.20 0.23
N SER A 168 -35.76 8.04 1.55
CA SER A 168 -36.71 7.21 2.31
C SER A 168 -37.46 7.97 3.40
N ASP A 169 -37.71 9.27 3.20
CA ASP A 169 -38.65 10.07 3.99
C ASP A 169 -39.70 10.70 3.06
#